data_AF-A0A8J7V0R3-F1
#
_entry.id   AF-A0A8J7V0R3-F1
#
_cell.length_a   1.000
_cell.length_b   1.000
_cell.length_c   1.000
_cell.angle_alpha   90.00
_cell.angle_beta   90.00
_cell.angle_gamma   90.00
#
_symmetry.space_group_name_H-M   'P 1'
#
loop_
_entity.id
_entity.type
_entity.pdbx_description
1 polymer ?
#
loop_
_entity_poly.entity_id
_entity_poly.type
_entity_poly.pdbx_seq_one_letter_code
_entity_poly.pdbx_strand_id
1 'polypeptide(L)'
;MIQLAIAGESVSRDQAQQSTGPVQVSRQERRADRINGGAGNDLLFVDEAEAHPDQGSEFNGEDKKAPPPSNSNAPSLTNNRERRDAILKDVPATFPISENPDADGDEPWFEWPAMSAVGDYKDLIEQEAEEASVDPDLIKAIVYMETTHGYYDRIKDAFSEPGTLRPMNVNVEYWKGIGVSREQLEDPKFNIKTGIKIVKGISERLKHGNVRKIATLYNNLAAEKVTDYGARVERLYRERPWENE
;
A
#
# COMPACT_ATOMS: atom_id res chain seq x y z
N MET A 1 33.74 -55.12 -23.99
CA MET A 1 34.95 -54.69 -23.27
C MET A 1 34.54 -54.22 -21.89
N ILE A 2 34.82 -55.06 -20.89
CA ILE A 2 35.15 -54.83 -19.47
C ILE A 2 34.16 -53.94 -18.66
N GLN A 3 33.23 -54.51 -17.87
CA GLN A 3 33.32 -54.90 -16.43
C GLN A 3 33.40 -53.68 -15.47
N LEU A 4 32.65 -53.51 -14.36
CA LEU A 4 32.24 -54.46 -13.32
C LEU A 4 31.00 -53.94 -12.54
N ALA A 5 30.17 -54.88 -12.09
CA ALA A 5 29.13 -54.73 -11.07
C ALA A 5 29.72 -54.81 -9.65
N ILE A 6 28.95 -54.42 -8.62
CA ILE A 6 28.74 -55.15 -7.35
C ILE A 6 27.49 -54.59 -6.64
N ALA A 7 26.74 -55.52 -6.05
CA ALA A 7 25.44 -55.39 -5.41
C ALA A 7 25.53 -55.47 -3.87
N GLY A 8 24.37 -55.28 -3.21
CA GLY A 8 24.06 -55.73 -1.85
C GLY A 8 24.20 -54.63 -0.78
N GLU A 9 23.36 -54.51 0.26
CA GLU A 9 22.29 -55.35 0.77
C GLU A 9 21.48 -54.53 1.79
N SER A 10 20.22 -54.93 1.99
CA SER A 10 19.23 -54.44 2.93
C SER A 10 19.54 -54.75 4.40
N VAL A 11 19.12 -53.89 5.34
CA VAL A 11 18.62 -54.31 6.66
C VAL A 11 17.47 -53.41 7.12
N SER A 12 16.38 -54.08 7.48
CA SER A 12 15.14 -53.61 8.10
C SER A 12 15.25 -53.65 9.64
N ARG A 13 14.42 -52.85 10.35
CA ARG A 13 13.73 -53.16 11.64
C ARG A 13 13.09 -51.88 12.21
N ASP A 14 11.76 -51.83 12.30
CA ASP A 14 10.93 -52.07 13.51
C ASP A 14 10.88 -50.85 14.44
N GLN A 15 9.81 -50.47 15.12
CA GLN A 15 8.36 -50.73 15.12
C GLN A 15 7.78 -49.76 16.19
N ALA A 16 6.45 -49.61 16.18
CA ALA A 16 5.55 -49.53 17.35
C ALA A 16 4.86 -48.20 17.75
N GLN A 17 3.52 -48.28 17.57
CA GLN A 17 2.44 -47.99 18.54
C GLN A 17 2.04 -46.51 18.79
N GLN A 18 0.87 -46.04 18.32
CA GLN A 18 -0.53 -46.29 18.74
C GLN A 18 -0.96 -45.59 20.05
N SER A 19 -1.96 -44.70 19.97
CA SER A 19 -3.10 -44.49 20.89
C SER A 19 -3.72 -43.10 20.60
N THR A 20 -4.82 -42.95 19.85
CA THR A 20 -6.25 -43.08 20.19
C THR A 20 -6.78 -42.13 21.30
N GLY A 21 -7.66 -41.20 20.91
CA GLY A 21 -8.72 -40.68 21.79
C GLY A 21 -9.11 -39.21 21.58
N PRO A 22 -10.30 -38.89 21.03
CA PRO A 22 -10.85 -37.53 21.03
C PRO A 22 -11.62 -37.27 22.34
N VAL A 23 -11.40 -36.12 22.97
CA VAL A 23 -12.23 -35.67 24.10
C VAL A 23 -13.45 -34.92 23.55
N GLN A 24 -14.61 -35.39 23.99
CA GLN A 24 -15.93 -34.89 23.64
C GLN A 24 -16.23 -33.50 24.21
N VAL A 25 -17.06 -32.83 23.43
CA VAL A 25 -17.85 -31.63 23.68
C VAL A 25 -18.59 -31.68 25.02
N SER A 26 -18.60 -30.56 25.76
CA SER A 26 -19.77 -30.24 26.60
C SER A 26 -20.24 -28.82 26.32
N ARG A 27 -21.46 -28.79 25.79
CA ARG A 27 -22.33 -27.65 25.54
C ARG A 27 -23.04 -27.37 26.85
N GLN A 28 -22.91 -26.17 27.41
CA GLN A 28 -23.88 -25.67 28.38
C GLN A 28 -24.40 -24.32 27.90
N GLU A 29 -25.64 -24.39 27.44
CA GLU A 29 -26.55 -23.29 27.19
C GLU A 29 -26.86 -22.57 28.51
N ARG A 30 -26.85 -21.23 28.50
CA ARG A 30 -27.83 -20.43 29.25
C ARG A 30 -28.30 -19.27 28.39
N ARG A 31 -29.54 -19.40 27.94
CA ARG A 31 -30.46 -18.35 27.46
C ARG A 31 -31.05 -17.57 28.65
N ALA A 32 -31.71 -16.46 28.31
CA ALA A 32 -32.69 -15.65 29.08
C ALA A 32 -32.03 -14.51 29.90
N ASP A 33 -32.42 -13.22 29.84
CA ASP A 33 -33.63 -12.46 29.46
C ASP A 33 -33.19 -11.05 28.99
N ARG A 34 -33.75 -10.30 28.03
CA ARG A 34 -35.10 -9.77 27.72
C ARG A 34 -35.75 -8.87 28.80
N ILE A 35 -35.57 -7.55 28.67
CA ILE A 35 -36.46 -6.46 29.17
C ILE A 35 -36.43 -5.34 28.09
N ASN A 36 -37.46 -5.16 27.25
CA ASN A 36 -38.58 -4.17 27.33
C ASN A 36 -38.14 -2.79 27.86
N GLY A 37 -38.40 -1.62 27.25
CA GLY A 37 -39.50 -1.14 26.42
C GLY A 37 -39.86 0.28 26.90
N GLY A 38 -40.37 1.13 26.00
CA GLY A 38 -41.00 2.43 26.32
C GLY A 38 -40.21 3.63 25.77
N ALA A 39 -40.53 4.27 24.65
CA ALA A 39 -41.76 4.94 24.21
C ALA A 39 -41.93 6.38 24.75
N GLY A 40 -42.09 7.32 23.80
CA GLY A 40 -43.08 8.40 23.92
C GLY A 40 -42.57 9.80 24.24
N ASN A 41 -42.49 10.66 23.22
CA ASN A 41 -43.29 11.89 23.03
C ASN A 41 -42.56 12.74 21.96
N ASP A 42 -43.04 12.88 20.72
CA ASP A 42 -44.25 13.56 20.21
C ASP A 42 -44.35 15.08 20.52
N LEU A 43 -44.72 15.82 19.46
CA LEU A 43 -45.19 17.21 19.34
C LEU A 43 -44.13 18.27 18.97
N LEU A 44 -44.02 18.68 17.69
CA LEU A 44 -44.87 19.53 16.82
C LEU A 44 -44.50 21.03 16.90
N PHE A 45 -44.47 21.66 15.72
CA PHE A 45 -44.67 23.08 15.33
C PHE A 45 -43.58 23.54 14.33
N VAL A 46 -43.82 23.42 13.01
CA VAL A 46 -44.32 24.41 12.02
C VAL A 46 -43.40 25.61 11.76
N ASP A 47 -43.20 25.82 10.45
CA ASP A 47 -42.94 27.05 9.71
C ASP A 47 -41.78 27.95 10.15
N GLU A 48 -40.84 28.21 9.24
CA GLU A 48 -40.88 29.39 8.38
C GLU A 48 -39.53 29.52 7.66
N ALA A 49 -39.57 29.49 6.34
CA ALA A 49 -38.42 29.71 5.49
C ALA A 49 -38.16 31.21 5.39
N GLU A 50 -37.13 31.71 6.07
CA GLU A 50 -36.57 33.02 5.78
C GLU A 50 -35.10 32.88 5.37
N ALA A 51 -34.88 33.07 4.07
CA ALA A 51 -33.59 33.34 3.51
C ALA A 51 -33.16 34.76 3.92
N HIS A 52 -32.09 34.86 4.69
CA HIS A 52 -31.33 36.10 4.84
C HIS A 52 -29.87 35.89 4.45
N PRO A 53 -29.27 36.84 3.71
CA PRO A 53 -27.94 36.73 3.14
C PRO A 53 -26.93 37.13 4.21
N ASP A 54 -26.04 36.22 4.60
CA ASP A 54 -24.93 36.56 5.48
C ASP A 54 -23.59 36.53 4.74
N GLN A 55 -22.76 37.42 5.24
CA GLN A 55 -21.72 38.16 4.58
C GLN A 55 -20.44 37.34 4.45
N GLY A 56 -19.59 37.77 3.50
CA GLY A 56 -18.29 37.17 3.27
C GLY A 56 -17.48 37.07 4.55
N SER A 57 -17.16 35.84 4.94
CA SER A 57 -16.09 35.58 5.88
C SER A 57 -14.78 35.53 5.09
N GLU A 58 -13.95 36.54 5.33
CA GLU A 58 -12.53 36.51 5.03
C GLU A 58 -11.92 35.33 5.81
N PHE A 59 -11.65 34.23 5.11
CA PHE A 59 -10.89 33.12 5.66
C PHE A 59 -9.43 33.56 5.77
N ASN A 60 -9.06 33.97 6.98
CA ASN A 60 -7.68 34.21 7.37
C ASN A 60 -6.84 32.98 7.03
N GLY A 61 -5.75 33.23 6.31
CA GLY A 61 -4.78 32.21 5.92
C GLY A 61 -4.19 31.54 7.13
N GLU A 62 -4.61 30.30 7.38
CA GLU A 62 -3.89 29.37 8.22
C GLU A 62 -2.52 29.09 7.58
N ASP A 63 -1.52 29.19 8.45
CA ASP A 63 -0.11 28.98 8.18
C ASP A 63 0.13 27.75 7.29
N LYS A 64 0.41 28.01 6.01
CA LYS A 64 1.14 27.07 5.18
C LYS A 64 2.49 26.88 5.84
N LYS A 65 2.60 25.86 6.69
CA LYS A 65 3.86 25.37 7.24
C LYS A 65 4.82 25.25 6.06
N ALA A 66 5.78 26.18 6.00
CA ALA A 66 6.72 26.25 4.90
C ALA A 66 7.34 24.86 4.73
N PRO A 67 7.51 24.37 3.49
CA PRO A 67 8.25 23.13 3.28
C PRO A 67 9.59 23.23 4.01
N PRO A 68 10.02 22.18 4.72
CA PRO A 68 11.26 22.23 5.48
C PRO A 68 12.39 22.71 4.56
N PRO A 69 13.31 23.55 5.08
CA PRO A 69 14.34 24.17 4.26
C PRO A 69 15.14 23.07 3.54
N SER A 70 15.17 23.17 2.20
CA SER A 70 16.00 22.34 1.34
C SER A 70 17.46 22.47 1.80
N ASN A 71 17.95 21.51 2.58
CA ASN A 71 19.36 21.40 2.92
C ASN A 71 20.15 21.27 1.61
N SER A 72 20.83 22.34 1.21
CA SER A 72 21.61 22.42 -0.05
C SER A 72 22.81 21.48 -0.09
N ASN A 73 23.07 20.74 0.99
CA ASN A 73 24.19 19.80 1.14
C ASN A 73 23.77 18.32 1.12
N ALA A 74 22.47 18.00 0.98
CA ALA A 74 22.04 16.61 0.89
C ALA A 74 22.56 15.99 -0.43
N PRO A 75 23.12 14.77 -0.40
CA PRO A 75 23.63 14.12 -1.60
C PRO A 75 22.50 13.85 -2.60
N SER A 76 22.78 14.08 -3.87
CA SER A 76 21.89 13.76 -4.97
C SER A 76 22.11 12.33 -5.41
N LEU A 77 21.14 11.46 -5.17
CA LEU A 77 21.24 10.02 -5.41
C LEU A 77 20.40 9.65 -6.63
N THR A 78 20.98 8.95 -7.61
CA THR A 78 20.26 8.36 -8.76
C THR A 78 20.23 6.83 -8.72
N ASN A 79 21.16 6.21 -7.98
CA ASN A 79 21.25 4.77 -7.87
C ASN A 79 20.18 4.17 -6.95
N ASN A 80 19.55 3.07 -7.38
CA ASN A 80 18.48 2.41 -6.61
C ASN A 80 18.91 1.98 -5.20
N ARG A 81 20.10 1.39 -5.04
CA ARG A 81 20.61 0.87 -3.77
C ARG A 81 20.84 2.01 -2.79
N GLU A 82 21.43 3.11 -3.26
CA GLU A 82 21.69 4.29 -2.42
C GLU A 82 20.38 4.97 -2.01
N ARG A 83 19.42 5.13 -2.93
CA ARG A 83 18.09 5.68 -2.63
C ARG A 83 17.34 4.82 -1.62
N ARG A 84 17.35 3.49 -1.82
CA ARG A 84 16.75 2.53 -0.90
C ARG A 84 17.38 2.63 0.48
N ASP A 85 18.71 2.59 0.55
CA ASP A 85 19.45 2.73 1.81
C ASP A 85 19.15 4.06 2.50
N ALA A 86 18.95 5.14 1.73
CA ALA A 86 18.57 6.43 2.27
C ALA A 86 17.20 6.42 2.95
N ILE A 87 16.22 5.71 2.37
CA ILE A 87 14.91 5.49 2.97
C ILE A 87 15.01 4.59 4.22
N LEU A 88 15.73 3.46 4.12
CA LEU A 88 15.86 2.50 5.22
C LEU A 88 16.52 3.10 6.47
N LYS A 89 17.55 3.92 6.27
CA LYS A 89 18.36 4.54 7.33
C LYS A 89 17.89 5.95 7.70
N ASP A 90 16.85 6.42 7.03
CA ASP A 90 16.34 7.79 7.11
C ASP A 90 17.44 8.87 7.02
N VAL A 91 18.38 8.71 6.08
CA VAL A 91 19.44 9.71 5.88
C VAL A 91 19.01 10.79 4.88
N PRO A 92 19.38 12.06 5.08
CA PRO A 92 19.07 13.14 4.14
C PRO A 92 19.66 12.86 2.76
N ALA A 93 18.84 13.01 1.72
CA ALA A 93 19.23 12.87 0.32
C ALA A 93 18.22 13.60 -0.57
N THR A 94 18.59 13.82 -1.84
CA THR A 94 17.65 14.27 -2.88
C THR A 94 17.58 13.23 -3.99
N PHE A 95 16.38 12.93 -4.47
CA PHE A 95 16.15 11.98 -5.56
C PHE A 95 15.79 12.75 -6.84
N PRO A 96 16.79 13.21 -7.63
CA PRO A 96 16.50 13.86 -8.90
C PRO A 96 15.76 12.91 -9.85
N ILE A 97 14.67 13.39 -10.40
CA ILE A 97 13.91 12.73 -11.45
C ILE A 97 13.37 13.82 -12.38
N SER A 98 13.61 13.65 -13.67
CA SER A 98 13.17 14.60 -14.68
C SER A 98 11.77 14.26 -15.16
N GLU A 99 11.04 15.25 -15.67
CA GLU A 99 9.81 14.97 -16.41
C GLU A 99 10.13 14.18 -17.69
N ASN A 100 9.17 13.37 -18.11
CA ASN A 100 9.14 12.73 -19.41
C ASN A 100 7.83 13.14 -20.09
N PRO A 101 7.86 14.00 -21.13
CA PRO A 101 6.64 14.43 -21.81
C PRO A 101 5.97 13.30 -22.59
N ASP A 102 6.71 12.24 -22.90
CA ASP A 102 6.20 11.07 -23.63
C ASP A 102 5.52 10.06 -22.69
N ALA A 103 5.60 10.24 -21.36
CA ALA A 103 4.89 9.41 -20.41
C ALA A 103 3.49 9.97 -20.16
N ASP A 104 2.49 9.35 -20.79
CA ASP A 104 1.10 9.82 -20.84
C ASP A 104 0.14 9.00 -19.95
N GLY A 105 0.54 7.80 -19.54
CA GLY A 105 -0.27 6.93 -18.67
C GLY A 105 -1.42 6.24 -19.42
N ASP A 106 -1.32 6.12 -20.74
CA ASP A 106 -2.23 5.32 -21.57
C ASP A 106 -1.91 3.82 -21.52
N GLU A 107 -0.71 3.45 -21.06
CA GLU A 107 -0.43 2.11 -20.56
C GLU A 107 -0.84 2.00 -19.08
N PRO A 108 -1.53 0.91 -18.68
CA PRO A 108 -1.62 -0.37 -19.38
C PRO A 108 -2.94 -0.60 -20.14
N TRP A 109 -2.93 -1.37 -21.25
CA TRP A 109 -4.15 -1.58 -22.06
C TRP A 109 -5.27 -2.39 -21.37
N PHE A 110 -5.02 -2.98 -20.20
CA PHE A 110 -5.99 -3.80 -19.47
C PHE A 110 -5.98 -3.47 -17.98
N GLU A 111 -7.12 -2.96 -17.52
CA GLU A 111 -7.45 -2.70 -16.12
C GLU A 111 -8.69 -3.53 -15.77
N TRP A 112 -8.68 -4.19 -14.62
CA TRP A 112 -9.85 -4.89 -14.07
C TRP A 112 -10.33 -4.21 -12.79
N PRO A 113 -11.22 -3.20 -12.87
CA PRO A 113 -11.69 -2.45 -11.70
C PRO A 113 -12.23 -3.35 -10.58
N ALA A 114 -12.90 -4.45 -10.93
CA ALA A 114 -13.42 -5.43 -9.96
C ALA A 114 -12.35 -6.14 -9.10
N MET A 115 -11.06 -5.99 -9.43
CA MET A 115 -9.94 -6.51 -8.65
C MET A 115 -9.34 -5.47 -7.70
N SER A 116 -9.88 -4.26 -7.69
CA SER A 116 -9.43 -3.18 -6.82
C SER A 116 -9.56 -3.62 -5.36
N ALA A 117 -8.47 -3.47 -4.60
CA ALA A 117 -8.50 -3.66 -3.15
C ALA A 117 -8.71 -2.33 -2.41
N VAL A 118 -9.02 -1.23 -3.12
CA VAL A 118 -9.20 0.07 -2.47
C VAL A 118 -10.45 0.05 -1.59
N GLY A 119 -11.59 -0.41 -2.11
CA GLY A 119 -12.82 -0.57 -1.31
C GLY A 119 -12.62 -1.44 -0.06
N ASP A 120 -11.92 -2.57 -0.21
CA ASP A 120 -11.67 -3.53 0.89
C ASP A 120 -10.86 -2.94 2.05
N TYR A 121 -9.96 -1.98 1.76
CA TYR A 121 -9.01 -1.43 2.74
C TYR A 121 -9.11 0.08 2.90
N LYS A 122 -10.19 0.72 2.45
CA LYS A 122 -10.34 2.18 2.41
C LYS A 122 -10.02 2.84 3.75
N ASP A 123 -10.75 2.47 4.81
CA ASP A 123 -10.60 3.09 6.14
C ASP A 123 -9.19 2.92 6.69
N LEU A 124 -8.58 1.75 6.42
CA LEU A 124 -7.22 1.44 6.85
C LEU A 124 -6.16 2.25 6.09
N ILE A 125 -6.35 2.44 4.77
CA ILE A 125 -5.50 3.30 3.95
C ILE A 125 -5.58 4.74 4.44
N GLU A 126 -6.80 5.26 4.64
CA GLU A 126 -7.03 6.63 5.07
C GLU A 126 -6.40 6.87 6.45
N GLN A 127 -6.66 6.00 7.42
CA GLN A 127 -6.07 6.09 8.75
C GLN A 127 -4.53 6.08 8.73
N GLU A 128 -3.92 5.07 8.11
CA GLU A 128 -2.45 4.91 8.14
C GLU A 128 -1.73 6.01 7.32
N ALA A 129 -2.36 6.51 6.25
CA ALA A 129 -1.82 7.61 5.45
C ALA A 129 -1.87 8.94 6.22
N GLU A 130 -2.99 9.24 6.89
CA GLU A 130 -3.14 10.40 7.77
C GLU A 130 -2.13 10.37 8.92
N GLU A 131 -2.00 9.23 9.61
CA GLU A 131 -1.00 9.03 10.67
C GLU A 131 0.43 9.30 10.18
N ALA A 132 0.72 8.95 8.93
CA ALA A 132 2.03 9.17 8.31
C ALA A 132 2.19 10.59 7.70
N SER A 133 1.13 11.39 7.65
CA SER A 133 1.06 12.66 6.89
C SER A 133 1.38 12.48 5.40
N VAL A 134 0.85 11.42 4.81
CA VAL A 134 0.89 11.13 3.37
C VAL A 134 -0.51 11.28 2.79
N ASP A 135 -0.62 11.78 1.57
CA ASP A 135 -1.91 11.94 0.90
C ASP A 135 -2.60 10.57 0.72
N PRO A 136 -3.78 10.33 1.33
CA PRO A 136 -4.49 9.07 1.21
C PRO A 136 -4.91 8.76 -0.23
N ASP A 137 -5.19 9.76 -1.06
CA ASP A 137 -5.59 9.53 -2.45
C ASP A 137 -4.42 9.07 -3.32
N LEU A 138 -3.20 9.52 -3.00
CA LEU A 138 -1.98 8.98 -3.62
C LEU A 138 -1.83 7.48 -3.29
N ILE A 139 -2.09 7.10 -2.04
CA ILE A 139 -2.02 5.70 -1.61
C ILE A 139 -3.11 4.88 -2.28
N LYS A 140 -4.36 5.38 -2.33
CA LYS A 140 -5.47 4.72 -3.04
C LYS A 140 -5.16 4.54 -4.53
N ALA A 141 -4.58 5.55 -5.20
CA ALA A 141 -4.16 5.44 -6.60
C ALA A 141 -3.09 4.35 -6.81
N ILE A 142 -2.11 4.24 -5.92
CA ILE A 142 -1.08 3.18 -5.97
C ILE A 142 -1.71 1.81 -5.72
N VAL A 143 -2.53 1.65 -4.68
CA VAL A 143 -3.22 0.38 -4.38
C VAL A 143 -4.09 -0.05 -5.55
N TYR A 144 -4.84 0.89 -6.14
CA TYR A 144 -5.65 0.63 -7.32
C TYR A 144 -4.77 0.13 -8.48
N MET A 145 -3.68 0.85 -8.78
CA MET A 145 -2.73 0.45 -9.83
C MET A 145 -2.18 -0.96 -9.61
N GLU A 146 -1.69 -1.28 -8.41
CA GLU A 146 -1.08 -2.57 -8.08
C GLU A 146 -2.07 -3.76 -8.14
N THR A 147 -3.36 -3.49 -7.91
CA THR A 147 -4.37 -4.55 -7.78
C THR A 147 -5.16 -4.80 -9.07
N THR A 148 -5.48 -3.73 -9.80
CA THR A 148 -6.31 -3.79 -11.02
C THR A 148 -5.52 -3.99 -12.30
N HIS A 149 -4.24 -3.61 -12.31
CA HIS A 149 -3.39 -3.66 -13.51
C HIS A 149 -2.39 -4.83 -13.51
N GLY A 150 -2.66 -5.87 -12.70
CA GLY A 150 -1.79 -7.02 -12.47
C GLY A 150 -1.47 -7.90 -13.70
N TYR A 151 -1.77 -7.48 -14.93
CA TYR A 151 -1.47 -8.22 -16.16
C TYR A 151 -0.34 -7.62 -17.03
N TYR A 152 0.17 -6.42 -16.72
CA TYR A 152 1.28 -5.78 -17.46
C TYR A 152 2.64 -5.87 -16.77
N ASP A 153 2.95 -6.98 -16.08
CA ASP A 153 4.32 -7.51 -15.94
C ASP A 153 4.42 -8.59 -14.85
N ARG A 154 4.18 -9.84 -15.24
CA ARG A 154 5.10 -10.91 -14.82
C ARG A 154 6.51 -10.74 -15.46
N ILE A 155 6.77 -9.64 -16.17
CA ILE A 155 7.74 -9.52 -17.26
C ILE A 155 8.34 -8.09 -17.30
N LYS A 156 9.07 -7.61 -16.29
CA LYS A 156 10.54 -7.47 -16.46
C LYS A 156 11.25 -7.28 -15.10
N ASP A 157 11.44 -8.41 -14.41
CA ASP A 157 12.65 -8.77 -13.64
C ASP A 157 13.02 -8.07 -12.31
N ALA A 158 12.08 -7.45 -11.59
CA ALA A 158 12.30 -7.09 -10.16
C ALA A 158 11.13 -7.39 -9.20
N PHE A 159 9.91 -7.58 -9.73
CA PHE A 159 8.69 -7.69 -8.90
C PHE A 159 7.80 -8.90 -9.25
N SER A 160 8.21 -9.73 -10.21
CA SER A 160 7.56 -11.00 -10.56
C SER A 160 8.06 -12.19 -9.73
N GLU A 161 8.98 -11.94 -8.78
CA GLU A 161 9.46 -12.93 -7.82
C GLU A 161 8.39 -13.25 -6.76
N PRO A 162 8.43 -14.45 -6.15
CA PRO A 162 7.59 -14.81 -4.99
C PRO A 162 7.80 -13.89 -3.76
N GLY A 163 8.52 -12.77 -3.89
CA GLY A 163 8.88 -11.81 -2.84
C GLY A 163 7.94 -10.62 -2.68
N THR A 164 7.00 -10.35 -3.59
CA THR A 164 6.07 -9.23 -3.46
C THR A 164 4.75 -9.64 -2.81
N LEU A 165 4.21 -8.79 -1.95
CA LEU A 165 2.97 -9.04 -1.22
C LEU A 165 1.99 -7.88 -1.43
N ARG A 166 0.72 -8.23 -1.67
CA ARG A 166 -0.40 -7.30 -1.86
C ARG A 166 -0.87 -6.69 -0.53
N PRO A 167 -1.60 -5.55 -0.52
CA PRO A 167 -2.16 -4.83 -1.68
C PRO A 167 -1.24 -3.79 -2.32
N MET A 168 -0.16 -3.34 -1.66
CA MET A 168 0.77 -2.34 -2.22
C MET A 168 1.95 -2.97 -3.00
N ASN A 169 1.98 -4.29 -3.17
CA ASN A 169 3.01 -5.03 -3.92
C ASN A 169 4.44 -4.85 -3.36
N VAL A 170 4.57 -4.78 -2.04
CA VAL A 170 5.86 -4.57 -1.35
C VAL A 170 6.77 -5.79 -1.52
N ASN A 171 7.96 -5.61 -2.09
CA ASN A 171 8.99 -6.65 -2.22
C ASN A 171 9.79 -6.83 -0.91
N VAL A 172 9.66 -7.98 -0.25
CA VAL A 172 10.28 -8.25 1.06
C VAL A 172 11.81 -8.27 1.00
N GLU A 173 12.40 -8.92 0.00
CA GLU A 173 13.87 -9.03 -0.07
C GLU A 173 14.50 -7.69 -0.47
N TYR A 174 13.86 -6.96 -1.39
CA TYR A 174 14.31 -5.63 -1.77
C TYR A 174 14.33 -4.68 -0.57
N TRP A 175 13.26 -4.68 0.22
CA TRP A 175 13.08 -3.82 1.41
C TRP A 175 13.57 -4.44 2.72
N LYS A 176 14.40 -5.49 2.65
CA LYS A 176 14.99 -6.11 3.84
C LYS A 176 15.69 -5.08 4.72
N GLY A 177 15.32 -5.07 6.00
CA GLY A 177 15.79 -4.09 6.98
C GLY A 177 14.82 -2.93 7.24
N ILE A 178 13.67 -2.87 6.56
CA ILE A 178 12.65 -1.83 6.80
C ILE A 178 11.92 -1.98 8.14
N GLY A 179 12.07 -3.13 8.81
CA GLY A 179 11.53 -3.41 10.14
C GLY A 179 10.28 -4.30 10.17
N VAL A 180 9.94 -4.98 9.07
CA VAL A 180 8.85 -5.98 9.02
C VAL A 180 9.34 -7.31 8.43
N SER A 181 8.79 -8.42 8.91
CA SER A 181 9.06 -9.75 8.37
C SER A 181 8.18 -10.06 7.14
N ARG A 182 8.50 -11.16 6.45
CA ARG A 182 7.68 -11.64 5.33
C ARG A 182 6.26 -11.99 5.80
N GLU A 183 6.16 -12.73 6.89
CA GLU A 183 4.88 -13.19 7.46
C GLU A 183 4.02 -12.00 7.90
N GLN A 184 4.64 -10.94 8.43
CA GLN A 184 3.92 -9.71 8.73
C GLN A 184 3.38 -9.05 7.46
N LEU A 185 4.16 -9.01 6.37
CA LEU A 185 3.73 -8.41 5.11
C LEU A 185 2.61 -9.17 4.38
N GLU A 186 2.27 -10.39 4.81
CA GLU A 186 1.08 -11.12 4.34
C GLU A 186 -0.20 -10.55 4.95
N ASP A 187 -0.11 -9.84 6.09
CA ASP A 187 -1.21 -9.06 6.66
C ASP A 187 -1.35 -7.72 5.89
N PRO A 188 -2.52 -7.42 5.30
CA PRO A 188 -2.75 -6.18 4.56
C PRO A 188 -2.42 -4.91 5.34
N LYS A 189 -2.61 -4.89 6.66
CA LYS A 189 -2.28 -3.73 7.49
C LYS A 189 -0.79 -3.44 7.50
N PHE A 190 0.02 -4.46 7.73
CA PHE A 190 1.48 -4.29 7.72
C PHE A 190 1.98 -3.99 6.31
N ASN A 191 1.36 -4.56 5.28
CA ASN A 191 1.68 -4.27 3.89
C ASN A 191 1.43 -2.80 3.52
N ILE A 192 0.22 -2.29 3.81
CA ILE A 192 -0.18 -0.89 3.56
C ILE A 192 0.71 0.07 4.36
N LYS A 193 0.88 -0.16 5.67
CA LYS A 193 1.75 0.66 6.51
C LYS A 193 3.19 0.71 5.99
N THR A 194 3.71 -0.41 5.49
CA THR A 194 5.06 -0.48 4.91
C THR A 194 5.14 0.26 3.58
N GLY A 195 4.16 0.09 2.69
CA GLY A 195 4.08 0.83 1.43
C GLY A 195 4.00 2.35 1.66
N ILE A 196 3.19 2.80 2.61
CA ILE A 196 3.10 4.22 3.02
C ILE A 196 4.44 4.74 3.53
N LYS A 197 5.17 3.96 4.36
CA LYS A 197 6.51 4.32 4.82
C LYS A 197 7.49 4.55 3.66
N ILE A 198 7.42 3.70 2.62
CA ILE A 198 8.24 3.84 1.41
C ILE A 198 7.85 5.13 0.65
N VAL A 199 6.55 5.33 0.40
CA VAL A 199 6.03 6.53 -0.29
C VAL A 199 6.43 7.81 0.43
N LYS A 200 6.35 7.83 1.77
CA LYS A 200 6.81 8.94 2.61
C LYS A 200 8.30 9.22 2.41
N GLY A 201 9.13 8.18 2.52
CA GLY A 201 10.58 8.32 2.38
C GLY A 201 11.00 8.84 1.00
N ILE A 202 10.27 8.46 -0.05
CA ILE A 202 10.44 9.01 -1.40
C ILE A 202 10.01 10.48 -1.46
N SER A 203 8.82 10.80 -0.95
CA SER A 203 8.23 12.13 -1.00
C SER A 203 9.10 13.18 -0.29
N GLU A 204 9.65 12.85 0.86
CA GLU A 204 10.55 13.73 1.64
C GLU A 204 11.87 14.02 0.93
N ARG A 205 12.27 13.19 -0.04
CA ARG A 205 13.54 13.31 -0.77
C ARG A 205 13.36 13.89 -2.19
N LEU A 206 12.13 14.23 -2.57
CA LEU A 206 11.83 14.90 -3.83
C LEU A 206 11.74 16.41 -3.66
N LYS A 207 12.61 17.16 -4.38
CA LYS A 207 12.43 18.60 -4.54
C LYS A 207 11.26 18.83 -5.50
N HIS A 208 10.13 19.34 -4.99
CA HIS A 208 8.89 19.51 -5.75
C HIS A 208 8.27 18.18 -6.22
N GLY A 209 8.06 17.26 -5.26
CA GLY A 209 7.37 16.01 -5.51
C GLY A 209 5.96 16.23 -6.06
N ASN A 210 5.65 15.55 -7.15
CA ASN A 210 4.30 15.41 -7.69
C ASN A 210 3.95 13.92 -7.76
N VAL A 211 2.66 13.61 -7.92
CA VAL A 211 2.14 12.24 -7.91
C VAL A 211 2.92 11.34 -8.88
N ARG A 212 3.11 11.77 -10.14
CA ARG A 212 3.80 10.97 -11.17
C ARG A 212 5.25 10.64 -10.80
N LYS A 213 6.00 11.58 -10.23
CA LYS A 213 7.39 11.35 -9.79
C LYS A 213 7.48 10.40 -8.59
N ILE A 214 6.59 10.58 -7.61
CA ILE A 214 6.53 9.70 -6.44
C ILE A 214 6.21 8.28 -6.88
N ALA A 215 5.17 8.11 -7.70
CA ALA A 215 4.75 6.82 -8.22
C ALA A 215 5.82 6.15 -9.10
N THR A 216 6.48 6.90 -9.98
CA THR A 216 7.61 6.36 -10.76
C THR A 216 8.72 5.83 -9.85
N LEU A 217 9.10 6.57 -8.82
CA LEU A 217 10.15 6.12 -7.89
C LEU A 217 9.69 4.98 -6.96
N TYR A 218 8.41 4.92 -6.64
CA TYR A 218 7.82 3.80 -5.92
C TYR A 218 7.96 2.50 -6.72
N ASN A 219 7.63 2.55 -8.01
CA ASN A 219 7.76 1.43 -8.93
C ASN A 219 9.23 1.11 -9.26
N ASN A 220 10.06 2.13 -9.46
CA ASN A 220 11.46 1.96 -9.80
C ASN A 220 12.33 3.08 -9.20
N LEU A 221 13.01 2.78 -8.09
CA LEU A 221 13.93 3.72 -7.47
C LEU A 221 15.13 4.11 -8.36
N ALA A 222 15.48 3.35 -9.41
CA ALA A 222 16.54 3.74 -10.35
C ALA A 222 16.08 4.78 -11.39
N ALA A 223 14.78 5.10 -11.46
CA ALA A 223 14.26 5.94 -12.52
C ALA A 223 14.84 7.36 -12.48
N GLU A 224 15.32 7.81 -13.63
CA GLU A 224 15.84 9.17 -13.84
C GLU A 224 14.81 10.09 -14.50
N LYS A 225 13.76 9.51 -15.09
CA LYS A 225 12.65 10.21 -15.74
C LYS A 225 11.32 9.57 -15.36
N VAL A 226 10.24 10.34 -15.41
CA VAL A 226 8.89 9.81 -15.20
C VAL A 226 8.57 8.70 -16.23
N THR A 227 7.91 7.65 -15.75
CA THR A 227 7.47 6.47 -16.51
C THR A 227 5.96 6.49 -16.74
N ASP A 228 5.47 5.67 -17.66
CA ASP A 228 4.02 5.49 -17.88
C ASP A 228 3.30 5.00 -16.64
N TYR A 229 3.93 4.16 -15.83
CA TYR A 229 3.40 3.80 -14.50
C TYR A 229 3.12 5.05 -13.65
N GLY A 230 4.08 5.99 -13.58
CA GLY A 230 3.91 7.22 -12.80
C GLY A 230 2.82 8.11 -13.36
N ALA A 231 2.78 8.26 -14.69
CA ALA A 231 1.73 9.01 -15.37
C ALA A 231 0.34 8.38 -15.18
N ARG A 232 0.24 7.05 -15.20
CA ARG A 232 -0.99 6.30 -14.94
C ARG A 232 -1.49 6.52 -13.52
N VAL A 233 -0.62 6.39 -12.52
CA VAL A 233 -0.99 6.66 -11.12
C VAL A 233 -1.46 8.10 -10.94
N GLU A 234 -0.84 9.07 -11.61
CA GLU A 234 -1.33 10.46 -11.61
C GLU A 234 -2.72 10.59 -12.23
N ARG A 235 -3.00 9.88 -13.31
CA ARG A 235 -4.33 9.85 -13.91
C ARG A 235 -5.36 9.23 -12.96
N LEU A 236 -5.05 8.07 -12.39
CA LEU A 236 -5.90 7.41 -11.38
C LEU A 236 -6.15 8.29 -10.16
N TYR A 237 -5.13 9.02 -9.69
CA TYR A 237 -5.24 9.99 -8.61
C TYR A 237 -6.25 11.10 -8.91
N ARG A 238 -6.31 11.57 -10.16
CA ARG A 238 -7.25 12.61 -10.60
C ARG A 238 -8.66 12.06 -10.86
N GLU A 239 -8.75 10.87 -11.46
CA GLU A 239 -10.01 10.24 -11.86
C GLU A 239 -10.73 9.58 -10.68
N ARG A 240 -9.99 9.13 -9.66
CA ARG A 240 -10.49 8.44 -8.47
C ARG A 240 -11.53 7.34 -8.77
N PRO A 241 -11.21 6.35 -9.63
CA PRO A 241 -12.18 5.35 -10.05
C PRO A 241 -12.80 4.55 -8.89
N TRP A 242 -12.06 4.40 -7.79
CA TRP A 242 -12.51 3.72 -6.56
C TRP A 242 -13.66 4.42 -5.82
N GLU A 243 -13.99 5.67 -6.14
CA GLU A 243 -15.17 6.32 -5.54
C GLU A 243 -16.50 5.79 -6.09
N ASN A 244 -16.45 5.03 -7.19
CA ASN A 244 -17.62 4.44 -7.84
C ASN A 244 -17.71 2.90 -7.66
N GLU A 245 -16.92 2.34 -6.74
CA GLU A 245 -16.95 0.91 -6.37
C GLU A 245 -18.13 0.55 -5.46
#